data_AF-R5FPD7-F1
#
_entry.id   AF-R5FPD7-F1
#
_cell.length_a   1.000
_cell.length_b   1.000
_cell.length_c   1.000
_cell.angle_alpha   90.00
_cell.angle_beta   90.00
_cell.angle_gamma   90.00
#
_symmetry.space_group_name_H-M   'P 1'
#
loop_
_entity.id
_entity.type
_entity.pdbx_description
1 polymer ?
#
loop_
_entity_poly.entity_id
_entity_poly.type
_entity_poly.pdbx_seq_one_letter_code
_entity_poly.pdbx_strand_id
1 'polypeptide(L)'
;MKLLFLFTALLFAATAHSEEVNDTAFNVKDKKIVVDVQNRKTIVTVYNRDGYKLSKTREMEYVDGQEVEQVYVGSPLIPIENLQNLKFKSFLPTIWYGFNYIGDRICSARNNGIYGRRHNSFEIGITPWSFAVPFNKSNTLGLVGGVQLTWVHMCFDKNYAAGMQGDRLAFTQLDMRAVGNNMNYGTLRIPVMFSMQQNYSDYCCNIGFSVEMRTNGSYRFSPAAGSAAPTVPDALKLNRFGLNFDFSFCISSVYCGVSMGLTPLYQTTTGAKAYYTVAHIGINLPELIRLCKSDKKKK
;
A
#
# COMPACT_ATOMS: atom_id res chain seq x y z
N MET A 1 31.30 1.72 -28.01
CA MET A 1 32.68 1.19 -27.93
C MET A 1 33.12 0.71 -26.54
N LYS A 2 32.51 1.13 -25.42
CA LYS A 2 32.86 0.61 -24.07
C LYS A 2 32.29 -0.80 -23.75
N LEU A 3 31.20 -1.20 -24.40
CA LEU A 3 30.58 -2.53 -24.22
C LEU A 3 31.35 -3.65 -24.93
N LEU A 4 32.06 -3.32 -26.02
CA LEU A 4 32.82 -4.28 -26.82
C LEU A 4 34.11 -4.73 -26.10
N PHE A 5 34.74 -3.83 -25.34
CA PHE A 5 35.93 -4.13 -24.52
C PHE A 5 35.65 -5.08 -23.36
N LEU A 6 34.41 -5.08 -22.82
CA LEU A 6 34.01 -6.01 -21.76
C LEU A 6 33.84 -7.43 -22.32
N PHE A 7 33.31 -7.54 -23.55
CA PHE A 7 33.13 -8.83 -24.23
C PHE A 7 34.45 -9.46 -24.69
N THR A 8 35.43 -8.66 -25.13
CA THR A 8 36.76 -9.19 -25.47
C THR A 8 37.55 -9.64 -24.25
N ALA A 9 37.39 -9.00 -23.08
CA ALA A 9 38.01 -9.47 -21.83
C ALA A 9 37.42 -10.82 -21.34
N LEU A 10 36.12 -11.04 -21.55
CA LEU A 10 35.46 -12.32 -21.26
C LEU A 10 35.93 -13.46 -22.18
N LEU A 11 36.26 -13.15 -23.44
CA LEU A 11 36.72 -14.16 -24.41
C LEU A 11 38.16 -14.63 -24.15
N PHE A 12 39.03 -13.80 -23.58
CA PHE A 12 40.38 -14.21 -23.17
C PHE A 12 40.42 -15.04 -21.88
N ALA A 13 39.41 -14.93 -21.02
CA ALA A 13 39.27 -15.76 -19.82
C ALA A 13 38.76 -17.18 -20.13
N ALA A 14 38.08 -17.36 -21.28
CA ALA A 14 37.50 -18.64 -21.68
C ALA A 14 38.50 -19.64 -22.28
N THR A 15 39.78 -19.27 -22.47
CA THR A 15 40.83 -20.18 -22.99
C THR A 15 41.83 -20.67 -21.95
N ALA A 16 41.58 -20.45 -20.66
CA ALA A 16 42.36 -21.05 -19.58
C ALA A 16 41.47 -22.04 -18.81
N HIS A 17 41.23 -23.21 -19.39
CA HIS A 17 40.79 -24.35 -18.61
C HIS A 17 41.97 -24.87 -17.78
N SER A 18 41.89 -24.72 -16.47
CA SER A 18 42.44 -25.67 -15.51
C SER A 18 41.81 -25.42 -14.14
N GLU A 19 41.53 -26.52 -13.46
CA GLU A 19 40.90 -26.63 -12.15
C GLU A 19 41.47 -25.67 -11.10
N GLU A 20 40.57 -24.93 -10.44
CA GLU A 20 40.53 -24.74 -8.99
C GLU A 20 39.25 -23.99 -8.63
N VAL A 21 38.54 -24.46 -7.59
CA VAL A 21 37.41 -23.75 -6.99
C VAL A 21 37.97 -22.54 -6.24
N ASN A 22 38.23 -21.47 -6.96
CA ASN A 22 38.71 -20.21 -6.40
C ASN A 22 37.87 -19.05 -6.94
N ASP A 23 37.38 -18.22 -6.03
CA ASP A 23 36.65 -16.99 -6.32
C ASP A 23 37.46 -16.16 -7.33
N THR A 24 36.85 -15.83 -8.48
CA THR A 24 37.53 -15.00 -9.47
C THR A 24 37.37 -13.54 -9.07
N ALA A 25 38.40 -13.00 -8.43
CA ALA A 25 38.48 -11.58 -8.10
C ALA A 25 39.43 -10.85 -9.05
N PHE A 26 38.94 -9.81 -9.71
CA PHE A 26 39.77 -8.95 -10.56
C PHE A 26 39.54 -7.47 -10.26
N ASN A 27 40.60 -6.69 -10.40
CA ASN A 27 40.58 -5.26 -10.11
C ASN A 27 40.45 -4.48 -11.42
N VAL A 28 39.48 -3.57 -11.47
CA VAL A 28 39.29 -2.65 -12.61
C VAL A 28 39.29 -1.22 -12.06
N LYS A 29 40.40 -0.51 -12.25
CA LYS A 29 40.66 0.81 -11.66
C LYS A 29 40.48 0.77 -10.13
N ASP A 30 39.63 1.65 -9.58
CA ASP A 30 39.37 1.80 -8.15
C ASP A 30 38.31 0.80 -7.63
N LYS A 31 38.01 -0.26 -8.40
CA LYS A 31 36.98 -1.24 -8.07
C LYS A 31 37.55 -2.64 -8.00
N LYS A 32 37.13 -3.40 -6.99
CA LYS A 32 37.35 -4.84 -6.90
C LYS A 32 36.05 -5.53 -7.29
N ILE A 33 36.11 -6.41 -8.28
CA ILE A 33 34.96 -7.21 -8.71
C ILE A 33 35.24 -8.65 -8.29
N VAL A 34 34.31 -9.25 -7.58
CA VAL A 34 34.36 -10.65 -7.15
C VAL A 34 33.23 -11.38 -7.85
N VAL A 35 33.57 -12.41 -8.60
CA VAL A 35 32.62 -13.30 -9.24
C VAL A 35 32.70 -14.63 -8.50
N ASP A 36 31.60 -14.97 -7.83
CA ASP A 36 31.39 -16.23 -7.13
C ASP A 36 30.39 -17.06 -7.93
N VAL A 37 30.71 -18.34 -8.13
CA VAL A 37 29.88 -19.29 -8.88
C VAL A 37 29.50 -20.42 -7.94
N GLN A 38 28.26 -20.37 -7.44
CA GLN A 38 27.69 -21.40 -6.58
C GLN A 38 26.60 -22.16 -7.34
N ASN A 39 26.87 -23.41 -7.71
CA ASN A 39 25.94 -24.29 -8.43
C ASN A 39 25.41 -23.65 -9.73
N ARG A 40 24.09 -23.36 -9.82
CA ARG A 40 23.43 -22.71 -10.98
C ARG A 40 23.37 -21.19 -10.89
N LYS A 41 24.09 -20.60 -9.94
CA LYS A 41 24.02 -19.18 -9.60
C LYS A 41 25.38 -18.53 -9.78
N THR A 42 25.42 -17.42 -10.51
CA THR A 42 26.60 -16.56 -10.60
C THR A 42 26.31 -15.27 -9.85
N ILE A 43 27.09 -15.01 -8.80
CA ILE A 43 26.98 -13.82 -7.97
C ILE A 43 28.14 -12.89 -8.30
N VAL A 44 27.83 -11.68 -8.78
CA VAL A 44 28.82 -10.65 -9.10
C VAL A 44 28.72 -9.55 -8.06
N THR A 45 29.74 -9.42 -7.21
CA THR A 45 29.83 -8.36 -6.21
C THR A 45 30.89 -7.33 -6.60
N VAL A 46 30.50 -6.06 -6.59
CA VAL A 46 31.39 -4.93 -6.86
C VAL A 46 31.67 -4.17 -5.57
N TYR A 47 32.95 -3.99 -5.26
CA TYR A 47 33.44 -3.20 -4.14
C TYR A 47 34.12 -1.93 -4.67
N ASN A 48 33.85 -0.80 -4.00
CA ASN A 48 34.64 0.42 -4.20
C ASN A 48 35.86 0.37 -3.29
N ARG A 49 37.03 0.76 -3.80
CA ARG A 49 38.28 0.76 -3.06
C ARG A 49 38.67 2.18 -2.68
N ASP A 50 38.02 2.70 -1.64
CA ASP A 50 38.41 3.98 -1.02
C ASP A 50 39.42 3.68 0.10
N GLY A 51 40.71 3.57 -0.24
CA GLY A 51 41.78 3.24 0.71
C GLY A 51 41.70 1.80 1.24
N TYR A 52 41.77 1.62 2.58
CA TYR A 52 41.76 0.31 3.25
C TYR A 52 40.35 -0.24 3.55
N LYS A 53 39.28 0.45 3.17
CA LYS A 53 37.90 0.00 3.36
C LYS A 53 37.29 -0.46 2.04
N LEU A 54 36.87 -1.72 1.99
CA LEU A 54 36.04 -2.26 0.91
C LEU A 54 34.58 -1.94 1.22
N SER A 55 33.95 -1.08 0.43
CA SER A 55 32.51 -0.82 0.52
C SER A 55 31.76 -1.55 -0.60
N LYS A 56 30.86 -2.46 -0.22
CA LYS A 56 30.02 -3.21 -1.18
C LYS A 56 29.07 -2.22 -1.85
N THR A 57 29.22 -2.02 -3.15
CA THR A 57 28.44 -1.02 -3.91
C THR A 57 27.35 -1.64 -4.78
N ARG A 58 27.52 -2.90 -5.19
CA ARG A 58 26.51 -3.61 -6.00
C ARG A 58 26.68 -5.12 -5.89
N GLU A 59 25.57 -5.86 -5.93
CA GLU A 59 25.52 -7.31 -6.05
C GLU A 59 24.50 -7.66 -7.13
N MET A 60 24.83 -8.62 -8.00
CA MET A 60 23.96 -9.10 -9.08
C MET A 60 23.98 -10.64 -9.06
N GLU A 61 22.82 -11.28 -9.12
CA GLU A 61 22.68 -12.74 -9.16
C GLU A 61 22.11 -13.14 -10.52
N TYR A 62 22.81 -14.07 -11.20
CA TYR A 62 22.37 -14.67 -12.46
C TYR A 62 22.03 -16.13 -12.19
N VAL A 63 20.79 -16.52 -12.48
CA VAL A 63 20.33 -17.91 -12.41
C VAL A 63 19.86 -18.30 -13.81
N ASP A 64 20.47 -19.34 -14.38
CA ASP A 64 20.13 -19.87 -15.72
C ASP A 64 20.07 -18.79 -16.84
N GLY A 65 20.95 -17.77 -16.77
CA GLY A 65 21.08 -16.74 -17.81
C GLY A 65 20.06 -15.59 -17.75
N GLN A 66 19.18 -15.55 -16.75
CA GLN A 66 18.30 -14.39 -16.49
C GLN A 66 18.87 -13.51 -15.37
N GLU A 67 18.88 -12.20 -15.61
CA GLU A 67 19.17 -11.17 -14.59
C GLU A 67 17.98 -11.10 -13.64
N VAL A 68 18.15 -11.52 -12.39
CA VAL A 68 17.09 -11.41 -11.36
C VAL A 68 17.24 -10.05 -10.69
N GLU A 69 16.38 -9.10 -11.05
CA GLU A 69 16.29 -7.80 -10.37
C GLU A 69 15.75 -8.01 -8.94
N GLN A 70 16.54 -7.60 -7.94
CA GLN A 70 16.16 -7.71 -6.53
C GLN A 70 14.90 -6.88 -6.23
N VAL A 71 13.81 -7.57 -5.85
CA VAL A 71 12.58 -6.96 -5.33
C VAL A 71 12.84 -6.49 -3.90
N TYR A 72 12.83 -5.18 -3.66
CA TYR A 72 13.02 -4.62 -2.32
C TYR A 72 11.73 -4.67 -1.51
N VAL A 73 11.75 -5.48 -0.44
CA VAL A 73 10.64 -5.69 0.49
C VAL A 73 10.77 -4.70 1.65
N GLY A 74 9.87 -3.71 1.76
CA GLY A 74 9.92 -2.71 2.82
C GLY A 74 8.99 -3.04 3.99
N SER A 75 9.56 -3.39 5.15
CA SER A 75 8.87 -3.36 6.44
C SER A 75 9.19 -2.04 7.17
N PRO A 76 8.21 -1.36 7.78
CA PRO A 76 8.40 -0.12 8.52
C PRO A 76 9.27 -0.28 9.78
N LEU A 77 9.58 -1.51 10.18
CA LEU A 77 10.40 -1.83 11.36
C LEU A 77 11.86 -2.17 11.02
N ILE A 78 12.23 -2.26 9.73
CA ILE A 78 13.60 -2.57 9.34
C ILE A 78 14.44 -1.28 9.25
N PRO A 79 15.64 -1.23 9.87
CA PRO A 79 16.52 -0.07 9.79
C PRO A 79 16.84 0.36 8.35
N ILE A 80 16.64 1.65 8.10
CA ILE A 80 16.68 2.33 6.79
C ILE A 80 18.08 2.35 6.16
N GLU A 81 19.10 1.90 6.89
CA GLU A 81 20.50 1.89 6.44
C GLU A 81 20.72 0.95 5.24
N ASN A 82 19.87 -0.07 5.08
CA ASN A 82 19.84 -0.96 3.91
C ASN A 82 18.92 -0.49 2.77
N LEU A 83 18.15 0.59 2.97
CA LEU A 83 17.18 1.15 1.98
C LEU A 83 17.76 2.34 1.20
N GLN A 84 19.05 2.66 1.37
CA GLN A 84 19.66 3.91 0.90
C GLN A 84 19.80 4.07 -0.64
N ASN A 85 19.41 3.07 -1.45
CA ASN A 85 19.56 3.13 -2.91
C ASN A 85 18.25 3.00 -3.72
N LEU A 86 17.09 3.04 -3.07
CA LEU A 86 15.81 3.00 -3.80
C LEU A 86 15.48 4.37 -4.41
N LYS A 87 15.67 4.48 -5.72
CA LYS A 87 15.24 5.64 -6.51
C LYS A 87 13.71 5.69 -6.63
N PHE A 88 13.04 4.55 -6.75
CA PHE A 88 11.58 4.45 -6.81
C PHE A 88 11.00 3.91 -5.50
N LYS A 89 9.93 4.51 -4.98
CA LYS A 89 9.40 4.21 -3.65
C LYS A 89 7.88 3.99 -3.64
N SER A 90 7.35 3.34 -2.60
CA SER A 90 5.91 3.04 -2.56
C SER A 90 5.04 4.26 -2.28
N PHE A 91 5.52 5.20 -1.45
CA PHE A 91 4.79 6.39 -0.96
C PHE A 91 3.40 6.12 -0.35
N LEU A 92 3.00 4.86 -0.18
CA LEU A 92 1.83 4.50 0.59
C LEU A 92 1.94 5.07 2.01
N PRO A 93 0.83 5.56 2.59
CA PRO A 93 0.85 6.13 3.93
C PRO A 93 1.12 5.02 4.94
N THR A 94 2.06 5.22 5.86
CA THR A 94 2.29 4.27 6.95
C THR A 94 1.11 4.27 7.92
N ILE A 95 0.59 5.47 8.22
CA ILE A 95 -0.62 5.70 9.00
C ILE A 95 -1.49 6.72 8.26
N TRP A 96 -2.82 6.55 8.30
CA TRP A 96 -3.75 7.46 7.65
C TRP A 96 -5.10 7.51 8.32
N TYR A 97 -5.80 8.61 8.09
CA TYR A 97 -7.15 8.89 8.53
C TYR A 97 -8.00 9.28 7.31
N GLY A 98 -9.20 8.71 7.21
CA GLY A 98 -10.12 8.94 6.11
C GLY A 98 -11.50 9.35 6.56
N PHE A 99 -12.08 10.34 5.89
CA PHE A 99 -13.49 10.67 6.01
C PHE A 99 -14.26 9.77 5.04
N ASN A 100 -15.15 8.94 5.57
CA ASN A 100 -15.93 8.03 4.74
C ASN A 100 -17.40 8.44 4.68
N TYR A 101 -18.05 8.03 3.59
CA TYR A 101 -19.49 8.11 3.46
C TYR A 101 -19.99 6.98 2.55
N ILE A 102 -21.30 6.73 2.63
CA ILE A 102 -21.98 5.78 1.76
C ILE A 102 -23.08 6.48 0.98
N GLY A 103 -23.25 6.03 -0.27
CA GLY A 103 -24.39 6.39 -1.11
C GLY A 103 -24.95 5.20 -1.89
N ASP A 104 -26.00 5.49 -2.64
CA ASP A 104 -26.73 4.53 -3.48
C ASP A 104 -26.06 4.25 -4.84
N ARG A 105 -25.02 5.01 -5.18
CA ARG A 105 -24.21 4.88 -6.40
C ARG A 105 -22.75 5.15 -6.09
N ILE A 106 -21.86 4.65 -6.95
CA ILE A 106 -20.43 4.94 -6.89
C ILE A 106 -20.21 6.46 -6.95
N CYS A 107 -19.39 7.00 -6.04
CA CYS A 107 -19.13 8.44 -5.93
C CYS A 107 -20.37 9.33 -5.70
N SER A 108 -21.50 8.74 -5.28
CA SER A 108 -22.71 9.49 -5.01
C SER A 108 -22.85 9.78 -3.54
N ALA A 109 -23.20 11.02 -3.27
CA ALA A 109 -23.52 11.50 -1.95
C ALA A 109 -25.03 11.30 -1.64
N ARG A 110 -25.82 10.86 -2.63
CA ARG A 110 -27.26 10.57 -2.49
C ARG A 110 -27.46 9.28 -1.72
N ASN A 111 -28.53 9.25 -0.93
CA ASN A 111 -28.74 8.22 0.07
C ASN A 111 -30.20 7.73 0.04
N ASN A 112 -30.63 7.25 -1.13
CA ASN A 112 -31.97 6.73 -1.33
C ASN A 112 -32.08 5.32 -0.73
N GLY A 113 -32.45 5.24 0.55
CA GLY A 113 -32.72 3.98 1.23
C GLY A 113 -31.49 3.26 1.82
N ILE A 114 -30.30 3.88 1.78
CA ILE A 114 -29.07 3.33 2.36
C ILE A 114 -28.81 3.89 3.78
N TYR A 115 -29.52 4.95 4.16
CA TYR A 115 -29.50 5.68 5.44
C TYR A 115 -28.12 5.87 6.09
N GLY A 116 -27.04 5.94 5.31
CA GLY A 116 -25.69 6.30 5.78
C GLY A 116 -25.54 7.79 6.11
N ARG A 117 -24.77 8.12 7.15
CA ARG A 117 -24.48 9.50 7.56
C ARG A 117 -23.04 9.84 7.22
N ARG A 118 -22.81 11.05 6.70
CA ARG A 118 -21.43 11.53 6.40
C ARG A 118 -20.71 12.05 7.65
N HIS A 119 -21.45 12.70 8.54
CA HIS A 119 -20.86 13.28 9.74
C HIS A 119 -20.50 12.20 10.76
N ASN A 120 -19.30 12.33 11.33
CA ASN A 120 -18.66 11.42 12.29
C ASN A 120 -18.40 10.00 11.76
N SER A 121 -18.42 9.80 10.44
CA SER A 121 -18.02 8.53 9.82
C SER A 121 -16.58 8.65 9.33
N PHE A 122 -15.73 7.72 9.74
CA PHE A 122 -14.30 7.79 9.47
C PHE A 122 -13.64 6.42 9.43
N GLU A 123 -12.46 6.38 8.84
CA GLU A 123 -11.61 5.19 8.73
C GLU A 123 -10.22 5.56 9.21
N ILE A 124 -9.59 4.65 9.95
CA ILE A 124 -8.17 4.74 10.27
C ILE A 124 -7.48 3.51 9.71
N GLY A 125 -6.28 3.69 9.19
CA GLY A 125 -5.54 2.58 8.64
C GLY A 125 -4.04 2.69 8.87
N ILE A 126 -3.42 1.52 8.82
CA ILE A 126 -1.97 1.36 8.85
C ILE A 126 -1.54 0.54 7.63
N THR A 127 -0.36 0.85 7.10
CA THR A 127 0.28 0.07 6.03
C THR A 127 1.53 -0.59 6.59
N PRO A 128 1.40 -1.77 7.23
CA PRO A 128 2.54 -2.49 7.79
C PRO A 128 3.51 -3.02 6.73
N TRP A 129 3.09 -3.11 5.47
CA TRP A 129 3.95 -3.61 4.40
C TRP A 129 3.67 -2.90 3.09
N SER A 130 4.74 -2.55 2.38
CA SER A 130 4.64 -1.90 1.08
C SER A 130 5.79 -2.30 0.17
N PHE A 131 5.55 -2.25 -1.13
CA PHE A 131 6.53 -2.53 -2.17
C PHE A 131 6.39 -1.52 -3.31
N ALA A 132 7.46 -1.43 -4.10
CA ALA A 132 7.54 -0.59 -5.28
C ALA A 132 8.43 -1.24 -6.33
N VAL A 133 7.98 -1.26 -7.58
CA VAL A 133 8.67 -1.84 -8.73
C VAL A 133 8.76 -0.79 -9.83
N PRO A 134 9.94 -0.23 -10.11
CA PRO A 134 10.12 0.70 -11.21
C PRO A 134 9.98 0.00 -12.57
N PHE A 135 9.45 0.70 -13.57
CA PHE A 135 9.38 0.22 -14.95
C PHE A 135 10.46 0.84 -15.84
N ASN A 136 11.12 1.90 -15.39
CA ASN A 136 12.10 2.60 -16.19
C ASN A 136 13.40 2.87 -15.42
N LYS A 137 14.50 3.00 -16.15
CA LYS A 137 15.83 3.32 -15.59
C LYS A 137 15.84 4.68 -14.87
N SER A 138 14.98 5.59 -15.31
CA SER A 138 14.76 6.89 -14.70
C SER A 138 14.00 6.82 -13.37
N ASN A 139 13.47 5.66 -12.99
CA ASN A 139 12.72 5.44 -11.74
C ASN A 139 11.61 6.48 -11.50
N THR A 140 10.92 6.89 -12.57
CA THR A 140 9.82 7.88 -12.53
C THR A 140 8.46 7.25 -12.72
N LEU A 141 8.40 6.02 -13.25
CA LEU A 141 7.17 5.29 -13.48
C LEU A 141 7.34 3.88 -12.97
N GLY A 142 6.31 3.34 -12.34
CA GLY A 142 6.32 1.98 -11.86
C GLY A 142 5.02 1.57 -11.19
N LEU A 143 5.07 0.45 -10.49
CA LEU A 143 3.98 -0.12 -9.73
C LEU A 143 4.28 0.03 -8.23
N VAL A 144 3.28 0.42 -7.46
CA VAL A 144 3.35 0.46 -5.99
C VAL A 144 2.21 -0.36 -5.43
N GLY A 145 2.46 -1.01 -4.30
CA GLY A 145 1.41 -1.72 -3.60
C GLY A 145 1.78 -2.03 -2.16
N GLY A 146 0.89 -2.68 -1.46
CA GLY A 146 1.12 -3.03 -0.06
C GLY A 146 -0.02 -3.80 0.56
N VAL A 147 0.06 -3.97 1.88
CA VAL A 147 -0.99 -4.51 2.72
C VAL A 147 -1.38 -3.42 3.70
N GLN A 148 -2.68 -3.13 3.76
CA GLN A 148 -3.26 -2.16 4.67
C GLN A 148 -4.25 -2.86 5.60
N LEU A 149 -4.19 -2.51 6.88
CA LEU A 149 -5.17 -2.91 7.88
C LEU A 149 -5.96 -1.67 8.25
N THR A 150 -7.29 -1.75 8.17
CA THR A 150 -8.15 -0.60 8.44
C THR A 150 -9.24 -0.93 9.43
N TRP A 151 -9.59 0.07 10.22
CA TRP A 151 -10.77 0.06 11.07
C TRP A 151 -11.72 1.16 10.58
N VAL A 152 -12.92 0.75 10.22
CA VAL A 152 -13.95 1.61 9.65
C VAL A 152 -15.04 1.83 10.68
N HIS A 153 -15.29 3.09 11.00
CA HIS A 153 -16.43 3.56 11.78
C HIS A 153 -17.41 4.25 10.85
N MET A 154 -18.66 3.76 10.81
CA MET A 154 -19.69 4.33 9.97
C MET A 154 -20.96 4.60 10.75
N CYS A 155 -21.47 5.82 10.64
CA CYS A 155 -22.74 6.21 11.23
C CYS A 155 -23.89 6.01 10.24
N PHE A 156 -25.05 5.61 10.75
CA PHE A 156 -26.32 5.65 10.02
C PHE A 156 -27.19 6.82 10.52
N ASP A 157 -28.28 7.08 9.81
CA ASP A 157 -29.30 8.04 10.23
C ASP A 157 -29.93 7.58 11.56
N LYS A 158 -30.05 8.52 12.48
CA LYS A 158 -30.58 8.29 13.82
C LYS A 158 -32.09 8.13 13.85
N ASN A 159 -32.79 8.45 12.76
CA ASN A 159 -34.23 8.24 12.63
C ASN A 159 -34.59 6.81 12.19
N TYR A 160 -33.59 5.94 11.98
CA TYR A 160 -33.76 4.57 11.53
C TYR A 160 -32.93 3.63 12.40
N ALA A 161 -33.32 2.36 12.46
CA ALA A 161 -32.50 1.26 12.97
C ALA A 161 -32.16 0.30 11.83
N ALA A 162 -30.92 -0.17 11.78
CA ALA A 162 -30.49 -1.18 10.83
C ALA A 162 -30.77 -2.58 11.40
N GLY A 163 -31.25 -3.47 10.54
CA GLY A 163 -31.49 -4.87 10.85
C GLY A 163 -31.11 -5.75 9.68
N MET A 164 -31.23 -7.07 9.87
CA MET A 164 -30.97 -8.07 8.85
C MET A 164 -32.27 -8.80 8.51
N GLN A 165 -32.55 -8.95 7.22
CA GLN A 165 -33.56 -9.87 6.71
C GLN A 165 -32.87 -10.82 5.71
N GLY A 166 -32.52 -12.01 6.20
CA GLY A 166 -31.58 -12.89 5.49
C GLY A 166 -30.22 -12.20 5.30
N ASP A 167 -29.79 -12.08 4.06
CA ASP A 167 -28.49 -11.49 3.69
C ASP A 167 -28.54 -10.00 3.34
N ARG A 168 -29.72 -9.37 3.49
CA ARG A 168 -29.95 -7.98 3.12
C ARG A 168 -30.21 -7.12 4.33
N LEU A 169 -29.72 -5.88 4.28
CA LEU A 169 -30.00 -4.89 5.31
C LEU A 169 -31.44 -4.38 5.18
N ALA A 170 -32.15 -4.34 6.29
CA ALA A 170 -33.45 -3.69 6.42
C ALA A 170 -33.29 -2.46 7.30
N PHE A 171 -33.99 -1.38 6.97
CA PHE A 171 -34.05 -0.20 7.82
C PHE A 171 -35.47 -0.01 8.33
N THR A 172 -35.59 0.12 9.65
CA THR A 172 -36.87 0.36 10.31
C THR A 172 -36.89 1.80 10.79
N GLN A 173 -37.92 2.55 10.41
CA GLN A 173 -38.10 3.91 10.89
C GLN A 173 -38.42 3.91 12.38
N LEU A 174 -37.84 4.85 13.12
CA LEU A 174 -38.03 4.99 14.56
C LEU A 174 -38.99 6.13 14.86
N ASP A 175 -39.81 5.95 15.91
CA ASP A 175 -40.69 7.00 16.42
C ASP A 175 -39.90 8.15 17.07
N MET A 176 -38.73 7.82 17.65
CA MET A 176 -37.84 8.77 18.28
C MET A 176 -36.41 8.64 17.75
N ARG A 177 -35.73 9.77 17.60
CA ARG A 177 -34.35 9.85 17.12
C ARG A 177 -33.39 9.18 18.10
N ALA A 178 -32.69 8.15 17.66
CA ALA A 178 -31.71 7.41 18.44
C ALA A 178 -30.53 8.26 18.92
N VAL A 179 -29.97 7.91 20.07
CA VAL A 179 -28.74 8.54 20.61
C VAL A 179 -27.52 8.08 19.81
N GLY A 180 -27.48 6.79 19.44
CA GLY A 180 -26.37 6.17 18.74
C GLY A 180 -26.85 5.23 17.64
N ASN A 181 -26.26 5.34 16.46
CA ASN A 181 -26.52 4.41 15.37
C ASN A 181 -25.26 4.32 14.49
N ASN A 182 -24.44 3.30 14.73
CA ASN A 182 -23.18 3.13 14.02
C ASN A 182 -22.81 1.66 13.85
N MET A 183 -21.95 1.40 12.87
CA MET A 183 -21.36 0.11 12.58
C MET A 183 -19.84 0.25 12.51
N ASN A 184 -19.14 -0.74 13.07
CA ASN A 184 -17.70 -0.80 13.08
C ASN A 184 -17.24 -2.10 12.42
N TYR A 185 -16.28 -2.04 11.51
CA TYR A 185 -15.71 -3.23 10.89
C TYR A 185 -14.23 -3.03 10.57
N GLY A 186 -13.47 -4.12 10.63
CA GLY A 186 -12.09 -4.17 10.15
C GLY A 186 -12.00 -4.61 8.69
N THR A 187 -10.97 -4.15 7.99
CA THR A 187 -10.62 -4.61 6.64
C THR A 187 -9.13 -4.93 6.50
N LEU A 188 -8.83 -5.88 5.61
CA LEU A 188 -7.52 -6.10 5.00
C LEU A 188 -7.62 -5.61 3.56
N ARG A 189 -6.87 -4.58 3.19
CA ARG A 189 -6.88 -3.99 1.85
C ARG A 189 -5.51 -4.14 1.19
N ILE A 190 -5.50 -4.57 -0.07
CA ILE A 190 -4.28 -4.74 -0.88
C ILE A 190 -4.38 -3.77 -2.06
N PRO A 191 -3.85 -2.54 -1.95
CA PRO A 191 -3.75 -1.63 -3.08
C PRO A 191 -2.64 -2.04 -4.02
N VAL A 192 -2.92 -1.95 -5.33
CA VAL A 192 -1.97 -2.07 -6.42
C VAL A 192 -2.21 -0.91 -7.38
N MET A 193 -1.25 -0.01 -7.49
CA MET A 193 -1.38 1.24 -8.21
C MET A 193 -0.18 1.48 -9.13
N PHE A 194 -0.45 2.05 -10.30
CA PHE A 194 0.57 2.69 -11.10
C PHE A 194 0.97 4.00 -10.44
N SER A 195 2.27 4.25 -10.32
CA SER A 195 2.83 5.43 -9.67
C SER A 195 3.73 6.19 -10.64
N MET A 196 3.48 7.49 -10.74
CA MET A 196 4.35 8.45 -11.39
C MET A 196 5.02 9.31 -10.32
N GLN A 197 6.35 9.40 -10.36
CA GLN A 197 7.18 10.08 -9.36
C GLN A 197 8.07 11.12 -10.03
N GLN A 198 8.03 12.35 -9.53
CA GLN A 198 8.92 13.43 -9.94
C GLN A 198 9.92 13.71 -8.82
N ASN A 199 11.21 13.63 -9.14
CA ASN A 199 12.33 13.88 -8.22
C ASN A 199 12.42 12.98 -6.98
N TYR A 200 11.88 11.77 -6.99
CA TYR A 200 12.10 10.71 -5.96
C TYR A 200 11.69 11.04 -4.49
N SER A 201 11.39 12.29 -4.17
CA SER A 201 11.00 12.77 -2.83
C SER A 201 9.93 13.84 -2.83
N ASP A 202 9.59 14.45 -3.97
CA ASP A 202 8.82 15.70 -3.93
C ASP A 202 7.34 15.45 -4.25
N TYR A 203 7.07 14.72 -5.34
CA TYR A 203 5.71 14.49 -5.79
C TYR A 203 5.50 13.06 -6.29
N CYS A 204 4.38 12.47 -5.88
CA CYS A 204 3.86 11.28 -6.56
C CYS A 204 2.38 11.39 -6.89
N CYS A 205 1.99 10.72 -7.97
CA CYS A 205 0.60 10.52 -8.36
C CYS A 205 0.42 9.03 -8.58
N ASN A 206 -0.58 8.42 -7.92
CA ASN A 206 -0.87 7.02 -8.05
C ASN A 206 -2.33 6.80 -8.46
N ILE A 207 -2.54 5.85 -9.36
CA ILE A 207 -3.86 5.42 -9.81
C ILE A 207 -3.89 3.90 -9.90
N GLY A 208 -4.96 3.28 -9.42
CA GLY A 208 -5.12 1.84 -9.55
C GLY A 208 -6.33 1.31 -8.81
N PHE A 209 -6.18 0.10 -8.29
CA PHE A 209 -7.26 -0.61 -7.63
C PHE A 209 -6.78 -1.24 -6.34
N SER A 210 -7.71 -1.45 -5.42
CA SER A 210 -7.49 -2.28 -4.25
C SER A 210 -8.54 -3.35 -4.13
N VAL A 211 -8.08 -4.53 -3.71
CA VAL A 211 -8.98 -5.57 -3.24
C VAL A 211 -9.08 -5.49 -1.72
N GLU A 212 -10.27 -5.72 -1.20
CA GLU A 212 -10.56 -5.60 0.22
C GLU A 212 -11.27 -6.86 0.74
N MET A 213 -10.78 -7.37 1.87
CA MET A 213 -11.46 -8.37 2.68
C MET A 213 -12.03 -7.70 3.92
N ARG A 214 -13.32 -7.89 4.19
CA ARG A 214 -14.03 -7.22 5.28
C ARG A 214 -14.42 -8.20 6.37
N THR A 215 -14.46 -7.73 7.60
CA THR A 215 -15.19 -8.41 8.67
C THR A 215 -16.70 -8.13 8.55
N ASN A 216 -17.53 -8.85 9.31
CA ASN A 216 -18.91 -8.41 9.51
C ASN A 216 -18.91 -7.14 10.38
N GLY A 217 -19.90 -6.28 10.20
CA GLY A 217 -19.98 -5.05 10.96
C GLY A 217 -20.57 -5.27 12.33
N SER A 218 -19.82 -4.96 13.38
CA SER A 218 -20.37 -4.85 14.73
C SER A 218 -21.31 -3.66 14.79
N TYR A 219 -22.59 -3.91 15.06
CA TYR A 219 -23.62 -2.90 15.12
C TYR A 219 -23.77 -2.38 16.54
N ARG A 220 -23.83 -1.05 16.68
CA ARG A 220 -24.05 -0.38 17.95
C ARG A 220 -25.20 0.60 17.79
N PHE A 221 -26.31 0.24 18.41
CA PHE A 221 -27.51 1.04 18.48
C PHE A 221 -27.76 1.49 19.92
N SER A 222 -28.16 2.75 20.09
CA SER A 222 -28.53 3.30 21.38
C SER A 222 -29.87 4.02 21.24
N PRO A 223 -30.96 3.46 21.77
CA PRO A 223 -32.30 4.05 21.66
C PRO A 223 -32.38 5.39 22.38
N ALA A 224 -33.41 6.18 22.08
CA ALA A 224 -33.72 7.38 22.85
C ALA A 224 -34.23 7.00 24.25
N ALA A 225 -33.94 7.83 25.26
CA ALA A 225 -34.51 7.65 26.59
C ALA A 225 -36.04 7.68 26.53
N GLY A 226 -36.70 6.68 27.12
CA GLY A 226 -38.16 6.55 27.10
C GLY A 226 -38.75 5.97 25.82
N SER A 227 -37.94 5.56 24.84
CA SER A 227 -38.43 4.86 23.63
C SER A 227 -38.41 3.34 23.81
N ALA A 228 -39.39 2.65 23.22
CA ALA A 228 -39.33 1.20 23.07
C ALA A 228 -38.19 0.86 22.10
N ALA A 229 -37.16 0.18 22.59
CA ALA A 229 -36.01 -0.18 21.75
C ALA A 229 -36.44 -1.25 20.74
N PRO A 230 -36.26 -1.03 19.42
CA PRO A 230 -36.45 -2.11 18.46
C PRO A 230 -35.42 -3.21 18.70
N THR A 231 -35.81 -4.45 18.42
CA THR A 231 -34.86 -5.57 18.39
C THR A 231 -33.92 -5.37 17.21
N VAL A 232 -32.63 -5.16 17.50
CA VAL A 232 -31.58 -4.99 16.50
C VAL A 232 -30.53 -6.09 16.65
N PRO A 233 -29.89 -6.52 15.54
CA PRO A 233 -28.84 -7.53 15.61
C PRO A 233 -27.54 -6.94 16.16
N ASP A 234 -26.71 -7.76 16.81
CA ASP A 234 -25.37 -7.33 17.25
C ASP A 234 -24.39 -7.13 16.07
N ALA A 235 -24.68 -7.75 14.92
CA ALA A 235 -23.84 -7.68 13.74
C ALA A 235 -24.65 -7.55 12.45
N LEU A 236 -24.15 -6.73 11.52
CA LEU A 236 -24.64 -6.57 10.16
C LEU A 236 -23.74 -7.34 9.20
N LYS A 237 -24.36 -8.13 8.31
CA LYS A 237 -23.63 -8.87 7.28
C LYS A 237 -23.17 -7.93 6.18
N LEU A 238 -21.87 -7.92 5.92
CA LEU A 238 -21.26 -7.14 4.85
C LEU A 238 -20.79 -8.07 3.73
N ASN A 239 -20.68 -7.52 2.53
CA ASN A 239 -20.02 -8.23 1.43
C ASN A 239 -18.55 -8.46 1.80
N ARG A 240 -18.21 -9.75 1.95
CA ARG A 240 -16.91 -10.21 2.46
C ARG A 240 -15.73 -9.69 1.64
N PHE A 241 -15.90 -9.57 0.33
CA PHE A 241 -14.89 -9.11 -0.59
C PHE A 241 -15.37 -7.86 -1.32
N GLY A 242 -14.44 -6.98 -1.67
CA GLY A 242 -14.73 -5.82 -2.51
C GLY A 242 -13.54 -5.43 -3.37
N LEU A 243 -13.89 -4.73 -4.45
CA LEU A 243 -12.95 -4.03 -5.32
C LEU A 243 -13.17 -2.54 -5.19
N ASN A 244 -12.09 -1.77 -5.13
CA ASN A 244 -12.10 -0.32 -5.09
C ASN A 244 -11.23 0.25 -6.19
N PHE A 245 -11.58 1.44 -6.65
CA PHE A 245 -10.70 2.30 -7.43
C PHE A 245 -9.98 3.26 -6.48
N ASP A 246 -8.68 3.41 -6.66
CA ASP A 246 -7.82 4.24 -5.81
C ASP A 246 -7.11 5.30 -6.65
N PHE A 247 -7.17 6.54 -6.16
CA PHE A 247 -6.40 7.65 -6.66
C PHE A 247 -5.70 8.34 -5.50
N SER A 248 -4.44 8.71 -5.67
CA SER A 248 -3.72 9.46 -4.65
C SER A 248 -2.66 10.36 -5.25
N PHE A 249 -2.34 11.41 -4.51
CA PHE A 249 -1.17 12.23 -4.73
C PHE A 249 -0.41 12.40 -3.42
N CYS A 250 0.88 12.61 -3.55
CA CYS A 250 1.82 12.61 -2.45
C CYS A 250 2.68 13.84 -2.62
N ILE A 251 2.85 14.60 -1.54
CA ILE A 251 3.80 15.70 -1.49
C ILE A 251 4.73 15.40 -0.33
N SER A 252 5.98 15.06 -0.65
CA SER A 252 6.96 14.70 0.36
C SER A 252 6.51 13.51 1.22
N SER A 253 6.37 13.69 2.54
CA SER A 253 5.87 12.67 3.47
C SER A 253 4.34 12.63 3.59
N VAL A 254 3.64 13.61 3.02
CA VAL A 254 2.18 13.72 3.11
C VAL A 254 1.54 12.99 1.94
N TYR A 255 0.55 12.16 2.26
CA TYR A 255 -0.23 11.39 1.31
C TYR A 255 -1.69 11.85 1.37
N CYS A 256 -2.28 12.11 0.22
CA CYS A 256 -3.69 12.43 0.08
C CYS A 256 -4.31 11.52 -0.98
N GLY A 257 -5.47 10.95 -0.72
CA GLY A 257 -6.11 10.11 -1.71
C GLY A 257 -7.60 9.93 -1.51
N VAL A 258 -8.18 9.23 -2.47
CA VAL A 258 -9.59 8.85 -2.50
C VAL A 258 -9.65 7.38 -2.90
N SER A 259 -10.44 6.61 -2.14
CA SER A 259 -10.79 5.24 -2.50
C SER A 259 -12.30 5.15 -2.71
N MET A 260 -12.69 4.57 -3.84
CA MET A 260 -14.08 4.45 -4.28
C MET A 260 -14.45 2.98 -4.40
N GLY A 261 -15.38 2.51 -3.56
CA GLY A 261 -15.90 1.15 -3.63
C GLY A 261 -16.66 0.90 -4.93
N LEU A 262 -16.14 0.00 -5.76
CA LEU A 262 -16.79 -0.47 -6.98
C LEU A 262 -17.72 -1.66 -6.70
N THR A 263 -17.45 -2.40 -5.63
CA THR A 263 -18.35 -3.42 -5.09
C THR A 263 -19.18 -2.82 -3.96
N PRO A 264 -20.51 -3.05 -3.92
CA PRO A 264 -21.32 -2.55 -2.84
C PRO A 264 -20.89 -3.18 -1.51
N LEU A 265 -20.93 -2.40 -0.43
CA LEU A 265 -20.68 -2.86 0.93
C LEU A 265 -21.77 -3.82 1.41
N TYR A 266 -23.02 -3.50 1.07
CA TYR A 266 -24.20 -4.34 1.32
C TYR A 266 -25.32 -4.00 0.33
N GLN A 267 -26.36 -4.84 0.34
CA GLN A 267 -27.60 -4.60 -0.38
C GLN A 267 -28.77 -4.53 0.60
N THR A 268 -29.74 -3.68 0.34
CA THR A 268 -30.94 -3.57 1.16
C THR A 268 -32.05 -4.51 0.67
N THR A 269 -33.04 -4.75 1.52
CA THR A 269 -34.24 -5.53 1.16
C THR A 269 -35.01 -4.92 -0.01
N THR A 270 -34.97 -3.59 -0.13
CA THR A 270 -35.53 -2.82 -1.25
C THR A 270 -34.71 -2.88 -2.55
N GLY A 271 -33.57 -3.57 -2.54
CA GLY A 271 -32.69 -3.73 -3.71
C GLY A 271 -31.68 -2.59 -3.91
N ALA A 272 -31.62 -1.61 -3.00
CA ALA A 272 -30.64 -0.53 -3.06
C ALA A 272 -29.24 -1.07 -2.69
N LYS A 273 -28.22 -0.58 -3.40
CA LYS A 273 -26.82 -1.01 -3.23
C LYS A 273 -26.03 0.11 -2.56
N ALA A 274 -25.37 -0.20 -1.45
CA ALA A 274 -24.56 0.75 -0.70
C ALA A 274 -23.12 0.77 -1.22
N TYR A 275 -22.68 1.87 -1.82
CA TYR A 275 -21.28 2.06 -2.22
C TYR A 275 -20.58 3.00 -1.27
N TYR A 276 -19.38 2.62 -0.82
CA TYR A 276 -18.60 3.42 0.10
C TYR A 276 -17.55 4.25 -0.66
N THR A 277 -17.31 5.46 -0.20
CA THR A 277 -16.23 6.33 -0.68
C THR A 277 -15.50 6.89 0.53
N VAL A 278 -14.17 6.95 0.45
CA VAL A 278 -13.32 7.54 1.49
C VAL A 278 -12.35 8.53 0.86
N ALA A 279 -12.21 9.70 1.47
CA ALA A 279 -11.12 10.64 1.20
C ALA A 279 -10.17 10.59 2.39
N HIS A 280 -8.90 10.28 2.16
CA HIS A 280 -7.92 10.05 3.21
C HIS A 280 -6.69 10.93 3.09
N ILE A 281 -6.12 11.23 4.26
CA ILE A 281 -4.84 11.90 4.44
C ILE A 281 -3.97 11.02 5.34
N GLY A 282 -2.68 10.95 5.03
CA GLY A 282 -1.76 10.09 5.75
C GLY A 282 -0.33 10.58 5.71
N ILE A 283 0.50 9.90 6.48
CA ILE A 283 1.92 10.19 6.61
C ILE A 283 2.71 8.93 6.25
N ASN A 284 3.67 9.09 5.35
CA ASN A 284 4.72 8.11 5.13
C ASN A 284 5.84 8.36 6.17
N LEU A 285 5.86 7.54 7.23
CA LEU A 285 6.79 7.70 8.34
C LEU A 285 8.27 7.58 7.91
N PRO A 286 8.66 6.61 7.05
CA PRO A 286 10.02 6.55 6.52
C PRO A 286 10.48 7.85 5.84
N GLU A 287 9.63 8.47 5.01
CA GLU A 287 9.97 9.75 4.36
C GLU A 287 10.01 10.91 5.36
N LEU A 288 9.07 10.96 6.31
CA LEU A 288 9.10 12.00 7.35
C LEU A 288 10.41 11.97 8.16
N ILE A 289 10.85 10.77 8.56
CA ILE A 289 12.11 10.58 9.29
C ILE A 289 13.30 11.01 8.43
N ARG A 290 13.27 10.70 7.12
CA ARG A 290 14.33 11.10 6.19
C ARG A 290 14.43 12.63 6.08
N LEU A 291 13.32 13.33 5.96
CA LEU A 291 13.29 14.81 5.91
C LEU A 291 13.89 15.41 7.18
N CYS A 292 13.43 14.95 8.36
CA CYS A 292 13.94 15.44 9.64
C CYS A 292 15.43 15.16 9.84
N LYS A 293 15.97 14.07 9.30
CA LYS A 293 17.42 13.75 9.36
C LYS A 293 18.24 14.56 8.36
N SER A 294 17.69 14.87 7.18
CA SER A 294 18.37 15.66 6.14
C SER A 294 18.62 17.10 6.60
N ASP A 295 17.67 17.72 7.30
CA ASP A 295 17.82 19.08 7.82
C ASP A 295 18.87 19.20 8.92
N LYS A 296 19.09 18.13 9.70
CA LYS A 296 20.15 18.08 10.72
C LYS A 296 21.57 18.04 10.14
N LYS A 297 21.74 17.67 8.86
CA LYS A 297 23.06 17.68 8.19
C LYS A 297 23.38 19.01 7.49
N LYS A 298 22.46 19.98 7.51
CA LYS A 298 22.63 21.31 6.91
C LYS A 298 22.99 22.41 7.93
N LYS A 299 23.29 22.05 9.18
CA LYS A 299 23.84 22.91 10.22
C LYS A 299 25.21 22.40 10.63
#